data_AF-A0A914DXU1-F1
#
_entry.id   AF-A0A914DXU1-F1
#
_cell.length_a   1.000
_cell.length_b   1.000
_cell.length_c   1.000
_cell.angle_alpha   90.00
_cell.angle_beta   90.00
_cell.angle_gamma   90.00
#
_symmetry.space_group_name_H-M   'P 1'
#
loop_
_entity.id
_entity.type
_entity.pdbx_description
1 polymer ?
#
loop_
_entity_poly.entity_id
_entity_poly.type
_entity_poly.pdbx_seq_one_letter_code
_entity_poly.pdbx_strand_id
1 'polypeptide(L)'
;MIESSFFNGANWFKMKCNEAEFAGAILELQFGKSYDFLKRILAPYFKFQFTERYVIEGTGKHSDEEVLNILRSDLRAIETYLGDKDFFFGENSSLIDIVIFSHVAAIYYVRYNHLAKDLIDSEFPTILNHTQKVAKKFFSEFKFGKE
;
A
#
# COMPACT_ATOMS: atom_id res chain seq x y z
N MET A 1 6.50 10.46 -9.82
CA MET A 1 7.80 9.87 -9.36
C MET A 1 7.65 9.27 -7.97
N ILE A 2 7.06 9.97 -6.98
CA ILE A 2 6.77 9.43 -5.64
C ILE A 2 5.77 8.25 -5.70
N GLU A 3 4.71 8.36 -6.51
CA GLU A 3 3.68 7.29 -6.58
C GLU A 3 4.24 5.94 -7.05
N SER A 4 5.15 5.93 -8.04
CA SER A 4 5.72 4.68 -8.56
C SER A 4 6.68 4.02 -7.57
N SER A 5 7.56 4.79 -6.91
CA SER A 5 8.48 4.23 -5.91
C SER A 5 7.74 3.72 -4.68
N PHE A 6 6.77 4.50 -4.20
CA PHE A 6 5.95 4.18 -3.04
C PHE A 6 5.12 2.90 -3.25
N PHE A 7 4.41 2.84 -4.39
CA PHE A 7 3.55 1.70 -4.71
C PHE A 7 4.36 0.43 -4.98
N ASN A 8 5.47 0.55 -5.73
CA ASN A 8 6.30 -0.59 -6.06
C ASN A 8 7.03 -1.15 -4.85
N GLY A 9 7.58 -0.29 -3.99
CA GLY A 9 8.26 -0.72 -2.78
C GLY A 9 7.32 -1.46 -1.81
N ALA A 10 6.11 -0.94 -1.61
CA ALA A 10 5.16 -1.61 -0.73
C ALA A 10 4.62 -2.93 -1.32
N ASN A 11 4.36 -2.99 -2.63
CA ASN A 11 3.91 -4.22 -3.26
C ASN A 11 5.01 -5.28 -3.35
N TRP A 12 6.28 -4.87 -3.45
CA TRP A 12 7.41 -5.76 -3.34
C TRP A 12 7.40 -6.53 -2.01
N PHE A 13 7.21 -5.84 -0.89
CA PHE A 13 7.12 -6.49 0.43
C PHE A 13 5.89 -7.39 0.56
N LYS A 14 4.74 -6.96 0.03
CA LYS A 14 3.52 -7.77 0.00
C LYS A 14 3.70 -9.08 -0.75
N MET A 15 4.33 -9.01 -1.93
CA MET A 15 4.61 -10.16 -2.78
C MET A 15 5.61 -11.10 -2.11
N LYS A 16 6.69 -10.57 -1.51
CA LYS A 16 7.68 -11.40 -0.81
C LYS A 16 7.13 -12.09 0.44
N CYS A 17 6.27 -11.42 1.21
CA CYS A 17 5.80 -11.96 2.48
C CYS A 17 4.71 -13.03 2.30
N ASN A 18 3.69 -12.75 1.48
CA ASN A 18 2.64 -13.71 1.19
C ASN A 18 2.25 -13.65 -0.28
N GLU A 19 3.04 -14.31 -1.10
CA GLU A 19 2.92 -14.29 -2.56
C GLU A 19 1.57 -14.82 -3.05
N ALA A 20 1.09 -15.93 -2.48
CA ALA A 20 -0.15 -16.56 -2.88
C ALA A 20 -1.36 -15.67 -2.56
N GLU A 21 -1.36 -15.04 -1.38
CA GLU A 21 -2.41 -14.10 -0.98
C GLU A 21 -2.35 -12.80 -1.79
N PHE A 22 -1.15 -12.27 -2.06
CA PHE A 22 -0.97 -11.09 -2.91
C PHE A 22 -1.50 -11.35 -4.34
N ALA A 23 -1.05 -12.42 -4.99
CA ALA A 23 -1.49 -12.78 -6.33
C ALA A 23 -3.00 -13.05 -6.37
N GLY A 24 -3.52 -13.78 -5.37
CA GLY A 24 -4.95 -14.04 -5.22
C GLY A 24 -5.78 -12.76 -5.09
N ALA A 25 -5.33 -11.80 -4.29
CA ALA A 25 -5.98 -10.51 -4.11
C ALA A 25 -6.01 -9.69 -5.40
N ILE A 26 -4.90 -9.62 -6.14
CA ILE A 26 -4.86 -8.92 -7.43
C ILE A 26 -5.80 -9.58 -8.46
N LEU A 27 -5.82 -10.92 -8.51
CA LEU A 27 -6.72 -11.65 -9.41
C LEU A 27 -8.19 -11.46 -9.04
N GLU A 28 -8.52 -11.41 -7.75
CA GLU A 28 -9.87 -11.10 -7.30
C GLU A 28 -10.29 -9.68 -7.66
N LEU A 29 -9.39 -8.70 -7.54
CA LEU A 29 -9.67 -7.33 -7.98
C LEU A 29 -9.90 -7.25 -9.49
N GLN A 30 -9.14 -8.00 -10.29
CA GLN A 30 -9.22 -7.93 -11.75
C GLN A 30 -10.39 -8.72 -12.34
N PHE A 31 -10.70 -9.89 -11.78
CA PHE A 31 -11.68 -10.83 -12.34
C PHE A 31 -12.93 -11.03 -11.46
N GLY A 32 -12.92 -10.57 -10.21
CA GLY A 32 -14.00 -10.81 -9.26
C GLY A 32 -13.99 -12.21 -8.63
N LYS A 33 -14.93 -12.45 -7.70
CA LYS A 33 -15.03 -13.71 -6.93
C LYS A 33 -15.56 -14.90 -7.73
N SER A 34 -16.16 -14.68 -8.91
CA SER A 34 -16.83 -15.73 -9.70
C SER A 34 -15.89 -16.70 -10.42
N TYR A 35 -14.57 -16.46 -10.44
CA TYR A 35 -13.61 -17.20 -11.26
C TYR A 35 -12.50 -17.88 -10.46
N ASP A 36 -12.80 -18.45 -9.30
CA ASP A 36 -11.79 -19.05 -8.39
C ASP A 36 -10.96 -20.17 -9.04
N PHE A 37 -11.54 -20.96 -9.95
CA PHE A 37 -10.79 -21.97 -10.71
C PHE A 37 -9.73 -21.35 -11.63
N LEU A 38 -10.07 -20.25 -12.30
CA LEU A 38 -9.11 -19.52 -13.16
C LEU A 38 -7.98 -18.93 -12.31
N LYS A 39 -8.26 -18.48 -11.08
CA LYS A 39 -7.22 -17.97 -10.18
C LYS A 39 -6.12 -19.00 -9.94
N ARG A 40 -6.48 -20.26 -9.70
CA ARG A 40 -5.50 -21.33 -9.43
C ARG A 40 -4.60 -21.64 -10.63
N ILE A 41 -5.14 -21.54 -11.86
CA ILE A 41 -4.36 -21.74 -13.09
C ILE A 41 -3.49 -20.53 -13.40
N LEU A 42 -4.01 -19.32 -13.19
CA LEU A 42 -3.35 -18.08 -13.60
C LEU A 42 -2.37 -17.53 -12.56
N ALA A 43 -2.51 -17.86 -11.27
CA ALA A 43 -1.63 -17.42 -10.20
C ALA A 43 -0.12 -17.54 -10.51
N PRO A 44 0.42 -18.68 -10.98
CA PRO A 44 1.85 -18.80 -11.29
C PRO A 44 2.29 -17.90 -12.46
N TYR A 45 1.42 -17.68 -13.45
CA TYR A 45 1.70 -16.80 -14.58
C TYR A 45 1.75 -15.33 -14.16
N PHE A 46 0.78 -14.90 -13.34
CA PHE A 46 0.77 -13.54 -12.83
C PHE A 46 1.92 -13.28 -11.86
N LYS A 47 2.29 -14.25 -11.01
CA LYS A 47 3.50 -14.18 -10.18
C LYS A 47 4.74 -13.83 -11.01
N PHE A 48 4.97 -14.60 -12.07
CA PHE A 48 6.13 -14.39 -12.94
C PHE A 48 6.14 -12.98 -13.51
N GLN A 49 5.01 -12.54 -14.07
CA GLN A 49 4.88 -11.18 -14.60
C GLN A 49 5.12 -10.09 -13.55
N PHE A 50 4.57 -10.21 -12.35
CA PHE A 50 4.76 -9.20 -11.29
C PHE A 50 6.23 -9.13 -10.86
N THR A 51 6.86 -10.29 -10.68
CA THR A 51 8.28 -10.35 -10.30
C THR A 51 9.16 -9.70 -11.37
N GLU A 52 8.95 -10.03 -12.64
CA GLU A 52 9.69 -9.42 -13.75
C GLU A 52 9.47 -7.90 -13.81
N ARG A 53 8.23 -7.43 -13.66
CA ARG A 53 7.93 -5.99 -13.65
C ARG A 53 8.71 -5.26 -12.56
N TYR A 54 8.71 -5.76 -11.33
CA TYR A 54 9.44 -5.10 -10.24
C TYR A 54 10.96 -5.13 -10.44
N VAL A 55 11.50 -6.17 -11.08
CA VAL A 55 12.92 -6.22 -11.46
C VAL A 55 13.24 -5.21 -12.57
N ILE A 56 12.39 -5.10 -13.60
CA ILE A 56 12.56 -4.15 -14.72
C ILE A 56 12.50 -2.71 -14.22
N GLU A 57 11.53 -2.40 -13.36
CA GLU A 57 11.33 -1.07 -12.77
C GLU A 57 12.41 -0.69 -11.75
N GLY A 58 13.27 -1.63 -11.37
CA GLY A 58 14.44 -1.40 -10.53
C GLY A 58 14.22 -1.69 -9.06
N THR A 59 12.98 -1.74 -8.55
CA THR A 59 12.68 -2.08 -7.15
C THR A 59 13.25 -3.45 -6.75
N GLY A 60 13.16 -4.44 -7.63
CA GLY A 60 13.72 -5.78 -7.40
C GLY A 60 15.24 -5.86 -7.48
N LYS A 61 15.93 -4.77 -7.86
CA LYS A 61 17.40 -4.68 -7.88
C LYS A 61 17.97 -4.10 -6.59
N HIS A 62 17.13 -3.47 -5.78
CA HIS A 62 17.49 -2.88 -4.50
C HIS A 62 17.42 -3.92 -3.38
N SER A 63 18.20 -3.71 -2.32
CA SER A 63 18.05 -4.49 -1.09
C SER A 63 16.70 -4.18 -0.42
N ASP A 64 16.18 -5.12 0.38
CA ASP A 64 14.93 -4.89 1.11
C ASP A 64 15.05 -3.67 2.07
N GLU A 65 16.23 -3.43 2.62
CA GLU A 65 16.50 -2.26 3.47
C GLU A 65 16.50 -0.95 2.66
N GLU A 66 17.07 -0.94 1.45
CA GLU A 66 17.03 0.22 0.54
C GLU A 66 15.59 0.57 0.15
N VAL A 67 14.79 -0.42 -0.23
CA VAL A 67 13.38 -0.22 -0.58
C VAL A 67 12.60 0.31 0.62
N LEU A 68 12.86 -0.22 1.82
CA LEU A 68 12.23 0.25 3.05
C LEU A 68 12.64 1.68 3.39
N ASN A 69 13.90 2.05 3.17
CA ASN A 69 14.41 3.41 3.38
C ASN A 69 13.79 4.42 2.41
N ILE A 70 13.58 4.05 1.14
CA ILE A 70 12.87 4.89 0.18
C ILE A 70 11.45 5.14 0.66
N LEU A 71 10.72 4.08 1.02
CA LEU A 71 9.36 4.20 1.55
C LEU A 71 9.31 5.06 2.83
N ARG A 72 10.26 4.85 3.75
CA ARG A 72 10.39 5.66 4.97
C ARG A 72 10.61 7.14 4.65
N SER A 73 11.44 7.46 3.66
CA SER A 73 11.68 8.84 3.24
C SER A 73 10.42 9.48 2.66
N ASP A 74 9.68 8.75 1.82
CA ASP A 74 8.43 9.23 1.23
C ASP A 74 7.37 9.51 2.32
N LEU A 75 7.20 8.57 3.26
CA LEU A 75 6.29 8.74 4.40
C LEU A 75 6.71 9.92 5.29
N ARG A 76 8.00 10.09 5.57
CA ARG A 76 8.49 11.23 6.36
C ARG A 76 8.22 12.56 5.67
N ALA A 77 8.36 12.64 4.35
CA ALA A 77 8.02 13.86 3.61
C ALA A 77 6.52 14.18 3.69
N ILE A 78 5.66 13.16 3.58
CA ILE A 78 4.20 13.28 3.76
C ILE A 78 3.87 13.78 5.16
N GLU A 79 4.42 13.15 6.20
CA GLU A 79 4.22 13.54 7.60
C GLU A 79 4.70 14.97 7.86
N THR A 80 5.87 15.34 7.35
CA THR A 80 6.43 16.69 7.51
C THR A 80 5.55 17.75 6.86
N TYR A 81 4.99 17.46 5.69
CA TYR A 81 4.10 18.40 5.01
C TYR A 81 2.72 18.50 5.70
N LEU A 82 2.22 17.38 6.22
CA LEU A 82 0.98 17.35 6.99
C LEU A 82 1.15 18.12 8.31
N GLY A 83 2.25 17.92 9.02
CA GLY A 83 2.52 18.55 10.31
C GLY A 83 1.37 18.29 11.30
N ASP A 84 0.95 19.34 12.01
CA ASP A 84 -0.14 19.29 12.99
C ASP A 84 -1.54 19.49 12.38
N LYS A 85 -1.65 19.55 11.05
CA LYS A 85 -2.92 19.81 10.37
C LYS A 85 -3.78 18.55 10.29
N ASP A 86 -5.10 18.73 10.30
CA ASP A 86 -6.04 17.63 10.07
C ASP A 86 -6.02 17.11 8.63
N PHE A 87 -5.83 18.02 7.66
CA PHE A 87 -5.68 17.73 6.24
C PHE A 87 -4.53 18.57 5.64
N PHE A 88 -4.09 18.22 4.44
CA PHE A 88 -2.95 18.86 3.78
C PHE A 88 -3.12 20.39 3.62
N PHE A 89 -4.36 20.85 3.40
CA PHE A 89 -4.73 22.27 3.28
C PHE A 89 -5.47 22.81 4.52
N GLY A 90 -5.19 22.28 5.71
CA GLY A 90 -5.76 22.75 6.98
C GLY A 90 -7.09 22.06 7.30
N GLU A 91 -8.17 22.83 7.45
CA GLU A 91 -9.50 22.29 7.81
C GLU A 91 -10.22 21.64 6.62
N ASN A 92 -9.90 22.09 5.40
CA ASN A 92 -10.51 21.57 4.19
C ASN A 92 -9.71 20.38 3.65
N SER A 93 -10.37 19.23 3.62
CA SER A 93 -9.88 18.05 2.92
C SER A 93 -9.84 18.29 1.42
N SER A 94 -8.84 17.73 0.76
CA SER A 94 -8.57 17.89 -0.67
C SER A 94 -8.30 16.55 -1.35
N LEU A 95 -8.09 16.57 -2.66
CA LEU A 95 -7.76 15.38 -3.43
C LEU A 95 -6.49 14.68 -2.93
N ILE A 96 -5.47 15.44 -2.50
CA ILE A 96 -4.23 14.82 -2.02
C ILE A 96 -4.47 13.98 -0.76
N ASP A 97 -5.40 14.38 0.10
CA ASP A 97 -5.75 13.60 1.30
C ASP A 97 -6.33 12.22 0.92
N ILE A 98 -7.15 12.18 -0.13
CA ILE A 98 -7.72 10.94 -0.67
C ILE A 98 -6.64 10.08 -1.34
N VAL A 99 -5.71 10.70 -2.06
CA VAL A 99 -4.58 10.00 -2.69
C VAL A 99 -3.68 9.37 -1.63
N ILE A 100 -3.30 10.12 -0.59
CA ILE A 100 -2.50 9.60 0.53
C ILE A 100 -3.25 8.48 1.26
N PHE A 101 -4.54 8.67 1.55
CA PHE A 101 -5.38 7.62 2.11
C PHE A 101 -5.34 6.35 1.26
N SER A 102 -5.53 6.46 -0.06
CA SER A 102 -5.57 5.30 -0.96
C SER A 102 -4.25 4.52 -0.93
N HIS A 103 -3.14 5.24 -0.91
CA HIS A 103 -1.80 4.66 -0.83
C HIS A 103 -1.55 3.96 0.51
N VAL A 104 -1.80 4.65 1.63
CA VAL A 104 -1.60 4.08 2.97
C VAL A 104 -2.55 2.92 3.23
N ALA A 105 -3.82 3.04 2.82
CA ALA A 105 -4.81 1.99 3.00
C ALA A 105 -4.46 0.71 2.23
N ALA A 106 -3.98 0.86 0.99
CA ALA A 106 -3.54 -0.28 0.18
C ALA A 106 -2.36 -1.02 0.83
N ILE A 107 -1.53 -0.35 1.64
CA ILE A 107 -0.40 -0.95 2.36
C ILE A 107 -0.85 -1.54 3.69
N TYR A 108 -1.62 -0.79 4.46
CA TYR A 108 -1.84 -1.06 5.87
C TYR A 108 -3.00 -2.01 6.14
N TYR A 109 -4.08 -1.92 5.37
CA TYR A 109 -5.31 -2.73 5.60
C TYR A 109 -5.32 -4.06 4.84
N VAL A 110 -4.15 -4.53 4.39
CA VAL A 110 -4.03 -5.91 3.89
C VAL A 110 -4.03 -6.90 5.05
N ARG A 111 -4.53 -8.11 4.79
CA ARG A 111 -4.84 -9.14 5.80
C ARG A 111 -3.62 -9.75 6.49
N TYR A 112 -2.44 -9.63 5.89
CA TYR A 112 -1.19 -10.18 6.42
C TYR A 112 -0.21 -9.05 6.76
N ASN A 113 0.78 -9.36 7.60
CA ASN A 113 1.81 -8.40 7.98
C ASN A 113 3.00 -8.47 7.01
N HIS A 114 3.70 -7.35 6.87
CA HIS A 114 4.92 -7.23 6.06
C HIS A 114 5.68 -5.97 6.47
N LEU A 115 6.96 -5.86 6.09
CA LEU A 115 7.86 -4.79 6.55
C LEU A 115 7.30 -3.36 6.39
N ALA A 116 6.65 -3.06 5.27
CA ALA A 116 6.04 -1.74 5.06
C ALA A 116 4.89 -1.42 6.02
N LYS A 117 4.13 -2.43 6.46
CA LYS A 117 3.03 -2.25 7.43
C LYS A 117 3.61 -2.02 8.82
N ASP A 118 4.61 -2.81 9.19
CA ASP A 118 5.34 -2.66 10.47
C ASP A 118 6.01 -1.28 10.57
N LEU A 119 6.58 -0.78 9.47
CA LEU A 119 7.14 0.57 9.38
C LEU A 119 6.09 1.65 9.66
N ILE A 120 4.92 1.56 9.03
CA ILE A 120 3.84 2.53 9.22
C ILE A 120 3.31 2.46 10.66
N ASP A 121 3.12 1.26 11.20
CA ASP A 121 2.66 1.03 12.58
C ASP A 121 3.61 1.62 13.62
N SER A 122 4.92 1.48 13.41
CA SER A 122 5.94 1.86 14.39
C SER A 122 6.39 3.32 14.28
N GLU A 123 6.56 3.84 13.07
CA GLU A 123 7.20 5.14 12.84
C GLU A 123 6.25 6.26 12.40
N PHE A 124 5.04 5.94 11.93
CA PHE A 124 4.15 6.93 11.29
C PHE A 124 2.68 6.89 11.80
N PRO A 125 2.44 6.93 13.13
CA PRO A 125 1.08 6.94 13.68
C PRO A 125 0.25 8.16 13.26
N THR A 126 0.90 9.30 13.00
CA THR A 126 0.26 10.54 12.52
C THR A 126 -0.40 10.31 11.16
N ILE A 127 0.29 9.62 10.25
CA ILE A 127 -0.23 9.29 8.91
C ILE A 127 -1.41 8.31 9.03
N LEU A 128 -1.34 7.34 9.94
CA LEU A 128 -2.45 6.43 10.19
C LEU A 128 -3.69 7.17 10.71
N ASN A 129 -3.50 8.10 11.63
CA ASN A 129 -4.60 8.93 12.15
C ASN A 129 -5.22 9.78 11.03
N HIS A 130 -4.40 10.42 10.19
CA HIS A 130 -4.88 11.15 9.00
C HIS A 130 -5.69 10.24 8.07
N THR A 131 -5.15 9.06 7.73
CA THR A 131 -5.80 8.05 6.90
C THR A 131 -7.17 7.67 7.47
N GLN A 132 -7.28 7.49 8.79
CA GLN A 132 -8.55 7.18 9.45
C GLN A 132 -9.54 8.35 9.39
N LYS A 133 -9.09 9.60 9.54
CA LYS A 133 -9.93 10.80 9.39
C LYS A 133 -10.48 10.91 7.96
N VAL A 134 -9.64 10.70 6.95
CA VAL A 134 -10.04 10.71 5.53
C VAL A 134 -11.07 9.62 5.26
N ALA A 135 -10.82 8.38 5.70
CA ALA A 135 -11.80 7.30 5.55
C ALA A 135 -13.14 7.61 6.22
N LYS A 136 -13.14 8.10 7.47
CA LYS A 136 -14.38 8.49 8.15
C LYS A 136 -15.17 9.56 7.40
N LYS A 137 -14.48 10.49 6.73
CA LYS A 137 -15.11 11.59 5.99
C LYS A 137 -15.67 11.18 4.63
N PHE A 138 -14.94 10.36 3.87
CA PHE A 138 -15.26 10.06 2.47
C PHE A 138 -15.74 8.62 2.21
N PHE A 139 -15.42 7.69 3.10
CA PHE A 139 -15.66 6.26 2.96
C PHE A 139 -16.27 5.72 4.26
N SER A 140 -17.44 6.23 4.64
CA SER A 140 -18.13 5.90 5.89
C SER A 140 -18.41 4.40 6.08
N GLU A 141 -18.48 3.67 4.98
CA GLU A 141 -18.65 2.22 4.89
C GLU A 141 -17.34 1.44 5.11
N PHE A 142 -16.19 2.11 5.03
CA PHE A 142 -14.88 1.48 5.19
C PHE A 142 -14.70 1.03 6.64
N LYS A 143 -14.60 -0.29 6.83
CA LYS A 143 -14.33 -0.89 8.13
C LYS A 143 -12.82 -1.09 8.28
N PHE A 144 -12.24 -0.43 9.28
CA PHE A 144 -10.83 -0.63 9.64
C PHE A 144 -10.66 -2.03 10.25
N GLY A 145 -10.33 -3.02 9.42
CA GLY A 145 -10.13 -4.40 9.86
C GLY A 145 -8.82 -4.56 10.62
N LYS A 146 -8.91 -4.91 11.91
CA LYS A 146 -8.02 -5.88 12.58
C LYS A 146 -8.92 -7.02 13.05
N GLU A 147 -9.52 -7.74 12.11
CA GLU A 147 -10.19 -9.04 12.37
C GLU A 147 -9.44 -10.14 11.64
#